data_AF-A0A427YF89-F1
#
_entry.id   AF-A0A427YF89-F1
#
_cell.length_a   1.000
_cell.length_b   1.000
_cell.length_c   1.000
_cell.angle_alpha   90.00
_cell.angle_beta   90.00
_cell.angle_gamma   90.00
#
_symmetry.space_group_name_H-M   'P 1'
#
loop_
_entity.id
_entity.type
_entity.pdbx_description
1 polymer ?
#
loop_
_entity_poly.entity_id
_entity_poly.type
_entity_poly.pdbx_seq_one_letter_code
_entity_poly.pdbx_strand_id
1 'polypeptide(L)'
;MRITGSAASGLSSENIDITIVSLASQDSQTATLPFATTEDDSMAERTAKLVDKHLNSVAREKRRRHPPSDRPFRPFVLSLGGMMETEARDALKLWKSIMTGGVYSLLVRRLSIGLLRARARCFEP
;
A
#
# COMPACT_ATOMS: atom_id res chain seq x y z
N MET A 1 -1.55 11.02 -5.84
CA MET A 1 -2.69 11.53 -5.04
C MET A 1 -2.13 11.89 -3.68
N ARG A 2 -2.22 13.15 -3.24
CA ARG A 2 -1.74 13.58 -1.92
C ARG A 2 -2.96 13.63 -0.98
N ILE A 3 -3.02 12.74 -0.01
CA ILE A 3 -4.04 12.80 1.06
C ILE A 3 -3.42 13.63 2.18
N THR A 4 -3.89 14.86 2.35
CA THR A 4 -3.51 15.71 3.48
C THR A 4 -4.53 15.52 4.60
N GLY A 5 -4.11 14.94 5.71
CA GLY A 5 -4.84 14.96 6.97
C GLY A 5 -4.72 16.33 7.65
N SER A 6 -5.02 16.40 8.95
CA SER A 6 -5.06 17.61 9.77
C SER A 6 -3.69 18.27 10.02
N ALA A 7 -2.81 18.33 9.01
CA ALA A 7 -1.54 19.06 9.05
C ALA A 7 -1.72 20.53 9.45
N ALA A 8 -2.89 21.13 9.14
CA ALA A 8 -3.25 22.48 9.59
C ALA A 8 -3.51 22.61 11.11
N SER A 9 -3.73 21.49 11.82
CA SER A 9 -4.00 21.49 13.27
C SER A 9 -2.77 21.21 14.16
N GLY A 10 -1.60 20.91 13.57
CA GLY A 10 -0.40 20.52 14.32
C GLY A 10 -0.45 19.11 14.94
N LEU A 11 -1.59 18.42 14.91
CA LEU A 11 -1.82 17.11 15.54
C LEU A 11 -1.39 15.89 14.70
N SER A 12 -0.78 16.09 13.53
CA SER A 12 -0.35 14.98 12.67
C SER A 12 0.86 14.26 13.27
N SER A 13 0.64 13.18 14.02
CA SER A 13 1.71 12.42 14.69
C SER A 13 2.56 11.58 13.72
N GLU A 14 2.08 11.28 12.50
CA GLU A 14 2.78 10.44 11.53
C GLU A 14 2.83 11.09 10.13
N ASN A 15 3.93 10.85 9.41
CA ASN A 15 4.08 11.13 7.98
C ASN A 15 3.69 9.88 7.19
N ILE A 16 2.56 9.94 6.47
CA ILE A 16 2.07 8.82 5.66
C ILE A 16 2.38 9.07 4.18
N ASP A 17 3.10 8.15 3.55
CA ASP A 17 3.38 8.19 2.10
C ASP A 17 2.62 7.07 1.38
N ILE A 18 1.66 7.44 0.53
CA ILE A 18 0.82 6.47 -0.19
C ILE A 18 1.44 6.17 -1.55
N THR A 19 1.81 4.91 -1.76
CA THR A 19 2.42 4.42 -3.00
C THR A 19 1.53 3.37 -3.66
N ILE A 20 1.32 3.50 -4.97
CA ILE A 20 0.62 2.51 -5.79
C ILE A 20 1.64 1.89 -6.74
N VAL A 21 1.78 0.56 -6.68
CA VAL A 21 2.76 -0.22 -7.45
C VAL A 21 2.06 -1.02 -8.53
N SER A 22 2.62 -0.98 -9.75
CA SER A 22 2.21 -1.88 -10.82
C SER A 22 2.99 -3.18 -10.74
N LEU A 23 2.28 -4.30 -10.61
CA LEU A 23 2.87 -5.64 -10.58
C LEU A 23 3.32 -6.14 -11.96
N ALA A 24 2.97 -5.40 -13.03
CA ALA A 24 3.43 -5.69 -14.39
C ALA A 24 4.81 -5.07 -14.70
N SER A 25 5.33 -4.22 -13.81
CA SER A 25 6.64 -3.59 -14.00
C SER A 25 7.79 -4.60 -13.93
N GLN A 26 8.86 -4.34 -14.67
CA GLN A 26 10.03 -5.23 -14.81
C GLN A 26 10.64 -5.62 -13.45
N ASP A 27 10.60 -4.73 -12.46
CA ASP A 27 11.06 -4.95 -11.08
C ASP A 27 10.15 -5.91 -10.27
N SER A 28 8.87 -6.02 -10.64
CA SER A 28 7.94 -6.98 -10.03
C SER A 28 8.14 -8.39 -10.59
N GLN A 29 8.59 -8.52 -11.83
CA GLN A 29 8.84 -9.82 -12.46
C GLN A 29 10.07 -10.52 -11.86
N THR A 30 11.10 -9.78 -11.46
CA THR A 30 12.32 -10.35 -10.84
C THR A 30 12.08 -10.90 -9.42
N ALA A 31 11.03 -10.45 -8.73
CA ALA A 31 10.61 -11.00 -7.45
C ALA A 31 9.85 -12.35 -7.57
N THR A 32 9.55 -12.79 -8.80
CA THR A 32 8.73 -13.96 -9.14
C THR A 32 9.59 -15.20 -9.42
N LEU A 33 10.62 -15.47 -8.60
CA LEU A 33 11.39 -16.72 -8.67
C LEU A 33 10.87 -17.76 -7.66
N PRO A 34 10.95 -19.05 -7.99
CA PRO A 34 9.95 -20.05 -7.60
C PRO A 34 10.03 -20.36 -6.11
N PHE A 35 8.91 -20.14 -5.43
CA PHE A 35 8.71 -20.59 -4.06
C PHE A 35 8.60 -22.12 -4.05
N ALA A 36 9.34 -22.79 -3.17
CA ALA A 36 9.35 -24.24 -3.03
C ALA A 36 7.92 -24.77 -2.80
N THR A 37 7.57 -25.81 -3.54
CA THR A 37 6.26 -26.45 -3.54
C THR A 37 5.95 -27.11 -2.20
N THR A 38 5.03 -26.53 -1.44
CA THR A 38 4.15 -27.29 -0.54
C THR A 38 2.88 -27.62 -1.32
N GLU A 39 2.46 -28.89 -1.24
CA GLU A 39 1.49 -29.56 -2.12
C GLU A 39 0.05 -29.02 -2.05
N ASP A 40 -0.24 -28.11 -1.11
CA ASP A 40 -1.61 -27.73 -0.73
C ASP A 40 -2.01 -26.29 -1.13
N ASP A 41 -1.06 -25.45 -1.54
CA ASP A 41 -1.35 -24.04 -1.90
C ASP A 41 -1.83 -23.92 -3.35
N SER A 42 -3.02 -23.37 -3.55
CA SER A 42 -3.51 -23.01 -4.89
C SER A 42 -2.59 -21.97 -5.57
N MET A 43 -2.54 -21.96 -6.90
CA MET A 43 -1.77 -20.97 -7.68
C MET A 43 -2.13 -19.52 -7.33
N ALA A 44 -3.40 -19.26 -7.00
CA ALA A 44 -3.87 -17.95 -6.58
C ALA A 44 -3.27 -17.54 -5.23
N GLU A 45 -3.19 -18.46 -4.28
CA GLU A 45 -2.60 -18.23 -2.96
C GLU A 45 -1.09 -17.97 -3.05
N ARG A 46 -0.37 -18.76 -3.87
CA ARG A 46 1.06 -18.56 -4.14
C ARG A 46 1.30 -17.17 -4.73
N THR A 47 0.47 -16.76 -5.69
CA THR A 47 0.54 -15.43 -6.31
C THR A 47 0.28 -14.34 -5.27
N ALA A 48 -0.73 -14.51 -4.41
CA ALA A 48 -1.03 -13.55 -3.35
C ALA A 48 0.13 -13.41 -2.35
N LYS A 49 0.78 -14.51 -1.96
CA LYS A 49 1.97 -14.52 -1.09
C LYS A 49 3.15 -13.78 -1.73
N LEU A 50 3.38 -13.97 -3.03
CA LEU A 50 4.44 -13.25 -3.77
C LEU A 50 4.15 -11.75 -3.85
N VAL A 51 2.91 -11.36 -4.16
CA VAL A 51 2.50 -9.96 -4.17
C VAL A 51 2.68 -9.33 -2.80
N ASP A 52 2.24 -10.00 -1.74
CA ASP A 52 2.40 -9.51 -0.36
C ASP A 52 3.87 -9.30 -0.01
N LYS A 53 4.75 -10.28 -0.29
CA LYS A 53 6.19 -10.17 -0.08
C LYS A 53 6.79 -8.99 -0.83
N HIS A 54 6.39 -8.77 -2.08
CA HIS A 54 6.87 -7.67 -2.90
C HIS A 54 6.45 -6.30 -2.33
N LEU A 55 5.16 -6.14 -1.99
CA LEU A 55 4.66 -4.88 -1.42
C LEU A 55 5.34 -4.55 -0.08
N ASN A 56 5.52 -5.56 0.79
CA ASN A 56 6.27 -5.41 2.04
C ASN A 56 7.75 -5.02 1.78
N SER A 57 8.38 -5.55 0.72
CA SER A 57 9.74 -5.17 0.34
C SER A 57 9.84 -3.71 -0.11
N VAL A 58 8.88 -3.24 -0.92
CA VAL A 58 8.81 -1.83 -1.34
C VAL A 58 8.61 -0.92 -0.13
N ALA A 59 7.76 -1.30 0.82
CA ALA A 59 7.55 -0.55 2.05
C ALA A 59 8.85 -0.45 2.88
N ARG A 60 9.56 -1.56 3.09
CA ARG A 60 10.86 -1.57 3.79
C ARG A 60 11.88 -0.67 3.12
N GLU A 61 11.98 -0.75 1.80
CA GLU A 61 12.91 0.08 1.03
C GLU A 61 12.60 1.56 1.15
N LYS A 62 11.31 1.94 1.15
CA LYS A 62 10.89 3.33 1.39
C LYS A 62 11.27 3.81 2.78
N ARG A 63 11.12 2.98 3.82
CA ARG A 63 11.60 3.34 5.17
C ARG A 63 13.10 3.55 5.19
N ARG A 64 13.85 2.64 4.57
CA ARG A 64 15.32 2.70 4.50
C ARG A 64 15.82 3.96 3.81
N ARG A 65 15.14 4.41 2.75
CA ARG A 65 15.48 5.65 2.01
C ARG A 65 14.94 6.92 2.64
N HIS A 66 14.01 6.83 3.60
CA HIS A 66 13.45 8.01 4.23
C HIS A 66 14.51 8.69 5.09
N PRO A 67 14.76 10.01 4.91
CA PRO A 67 15.67 10.74 5.77
C PRO A 67 15.22 10.64 7.24
N PRO A 68 16.16 10.68 8.20
CA PRO A 68 15.82 10.81 9.61
C PRO A 68 14.90 12.02 9.82
N SER A 69 13.83 11.83 10.59
CA SER A 69 12.82 12.83 10.88
C SER A 69 12.30 12.61 12.29
N ASP A 70 11.98 13.71 12.98
CA ASP A 70 11.38 13.67 14.32
C ASP A 70 9.98 13.04 14.33
N ARG A 71 9.37 12.88 13.14
CA ARG A 71 8.07 12.25 12.97
C ARG A 71 8.20 10.83 12.42
N PRO A 72 7.46 9.85 12.99
CA PRO A 72 7.39 8.52 12.43
C PRO A 72 6.90 8.54 10.98
N PHE A 73 7.58 7.78 10.13
CA PHE A 73 7.27 7.63 8.71
C PHE A 73 6.62 6.28 8.44
N ARG A 74 5.41 6.30 7.88
CA ARG A 74 4.65 5.11 7.52
C ARG A 74 4.44 5.07 6.00
N PRO A 75 5.22 4.26 5.26
CA PRO A 75 4.88 3.97 3.87
C PRO A 75 3.60 3.15 3.85
N PHE A 76 2.69 3.52 2.96
CA PHE A 76 1.39 2.90 2.75
C PHE A 76 1.34 2.39 1.32
N VAL A 77 1.70 1.12 1.12
CA VAL A 77 1.94 0.56 -0.22
C VAL A 77 0.78 -0.32 -0.66
N LEU A 78 0.24 -0.02 -1.84
CA LEU A 78 -0.86 -0.71 -2.50
C LEU A 78 -0.41 -1.21 -3.89
N SER A 79 -0.95 -2.32 -4.36
CA SER A 79 -0.91 -2.68 -5.78
C SER A 79 -2.03 -1.99 -6.55
N LEU A 80 -1.89 -1.90 -7.87
CA LEU A 80 -2.99 -1.48 -8.77
C LEU A 80 -4.26 -2.33 -8.63
N GLY A 81 -4.12 -3.59 -8.22
CA GLY A 81 -5.23 -4.51 -7.94
C GLY A 81 -5.93 -4.25 -6.60
N GLY A 82 -5.38 -3.38 -5.75
CA GLY A 82 -5.91 -3.10 -4.41
C GLY A 82 -5.37 -4.00 -3.30
N MET A 83 -4.43 -4.90 -3.60
CA MET A 83 -3.66 -5.60 -2.56
C MET A 83 -2.79 -4.57 -1.82
N MET A 84 -2.52 -4.80 -0.54
CA MET A 84 -1.74 -3.87 0.27
C MET A 84 -0.80 -4.64 1.19
N GLU A 85 0.32 -4.01 1.53
CA GLU A 85 1.24 -4.55 2.53
C GLU A 85 0.59 -4.61 3.93
N THR A 86 1.21 -5.38 4.82
CA THR A 86 0.64 -5.79 6.10
C THR A 86 0.31 -4.61 7.02
N GLU A 87 1.23 -3.67 7.21
CA GLU A 87 1.02 -2.53 8.10
C GLU A 87 -0.02 -1.53 7.55
N ALA A 88 -0.12 -1.37 6.23
CA ALA A 88 -1.18 -0.57 5.59
C ALA A 88 -2.56 -1.18 5.89
N ARG A 89 -2.66 -2.51 5.86
CA ARG A 89 -3.90 -3.23 6.22
C ARG A 89 -4.26 -3.01 7.68
N ASP A 90 -3.28 -3.11 8.58
CA ASP A 90 -3.51 -2.92 10.01
C ASP A 90 -3.82 -1.45 10.35
N ALA A 91 -3.20 -0.51 9.66
CA ALA A 91 -3.53 0.91 9.74
C ALA A 91 -4.98 1.17 9.32
N LEU A 92 -5.48 0.56 8.25
CA LEU A 92 -6.90 0.69 7.88
C LEU A 92 -7.85 0.09 8.91
N LYS A 93 -7.49 -1.04 9.54
CA LYS A 93 -8.29 -1.63 10.63
C LYS A 93 -8.34 -0.69 11.84
N LEU A 94 -7.18 -0.13 12.22
CA LEU A 94 -7.07 0.83 13.32
C LEU A 94 -7.86 2.11 13.00
N TRP A 95 -7.69 2.68 11.81
CA TRP A 95 -8.43 3.88 11.42
C TRP A 95 -9.93 3.64 11.38
N LYS A 96 -10.38 2.45 11.00
CA LYS A 96 -11.81 2.08 11.07
C LYS A 96 -12.34 2.09 12.50
N SER A 97 -11.53 1.72 13.50
CA SER A 97 -11.97 1.68 14.90
C SER A 97 -11.92 3.05 15.59
N ILE A 98 -11.00 3.94 15.18
CA ILE A 98 -10.83 5.25 15.84
C ILE A 98 -11.50 6.42 15.10
N MET A 99 -11.77 6.31 13.80
CA MET A 99 -12.42 7.36 13.01
C MET A 99 -13.94 7.21 13.06
N THR A 100 -14.66 8.33 12.95
CA THR A 100 -16.11 8.28 12.75
C THR A 100 -16.43 7.60 11.41
N GLY A 101 -17.57 6.90 11.33
CA GLY A 101 -17.94 6.14 10.14
C GLY A 101 -17.94 6.97 8.85
N GLY A 102 -18.35 8.24 8.91
CA GLY A 102 -18.32 9.16 7.77
C GLY A 102 -16.91 9.50 7.30
N VAL A 103 -15.97 9.75 8.22
CA VAL A 103 -14.57 10.07 7.89
C VAL A 103 -13.85 8.86 7.30
N TYR A 104 -14.02 7.68 7.92
CA TYR A 104 -13.46 6.45 7.39
C TYR A 104 -13.99 6.12 5.99
N SER A 105 -15.31 6.23 5.78
CA SER A 105 -15.93 6.01 4.47
C SER A 105 -15.36 6.95 3.40
N LEU A 106 -15.19 8.23 3.75
CA LEU A 106 -14.60 9.22 2.85
C LEU A 106 -13.15 8.88 2.49
N LEU A 107 -12.33 8.47 3.48
CA LEU A 107 -10.95 8.04 3.27
C LEU A 107 -10.88 6.86 2.28
N VAL A 108 -11.66 5.81 2.52
CA VAL A 108 -11.70 4.63 1.65
C VAL A 108 -12.15 5.00 0.24
N ARG A 109 -13.19 5.83 0.08
CA ARG A 109 -13.62 6.32 -1.25
C ARG A 109 -12.52 7.08 -1.98
N ARG A 110 -11.77 7.94 -1.29
CA ARG A 110 -10.64 8.67 -1.88
C ARG A 110 -9.54 7.71 -2.34
N LEU A 111 -9.19 6.73 -1.52
CA LEU A 111 -8.24 5.68 -1.88
C LEU A 111 -8.69 4.88 -3.11
N SER A 112 -9.95 4.44 -3.14
CA SER A 112 -10.52 3.71 -4.28
C SER A 112 -10.46 4.53 -5.58
N ILE A 113 -10.83 5.81 -5.53
CA ILE A 113 -10.74 6.71 -6.70
C ILE A 113 -9.28 6.88 -7.13
N GLY A 114 -8.35 7.01 -6.18
CA GLY A 114 -6.91 7.06 -6.45
C GLY A 114 -6.41 5.82 -7.19
N LEU A 115 -6.83 4.64 -6.77
CA LEU A 115 -6.50 3.37 -7.43
C LEU A 115 -7.10 3.28 -8.83
N LEU A 116 -8.36 3.67 -9.01
CA LEU A 116 -9.01 3.68 -10.33
C LEU A 116 -8.26 4.60 -11.31
N ARG A 117 -7.86 5.79 -10.85
CA ARG A 117 -7.04 6.71 -11.66
C ARG A 117 -5.66 6.14 -11.98
N ALA A 118 -5.01 5.49 -11.02
CA ALA A 118 -3.72 4.85 -11.26
C ALA A 118 -3.83 3.72 -12.29
N ARG A 119 -4.93 2.95 -12.25
CA ARG A 119 -5.21 1.90 -13.24
C ARG A 119 -5.53 2.47 -14.62
N ALA A 120 -6.27 3.56 -14.70
CA ALA A 120 -6.59 4.22 -15.97
C ALA A 120 -5.32 4.58 -16.75
N ARG A 121 -4.27 5.03 -16.06
CA ARG A 121 -2.96 5.34 -16.67
C ARG A 121 -2.24 4.14 -17.28
N CYS A 122 -2.59 2.91 -16.90
CA CYS A 122 -2.03 1.72 -17.54
C CYS A 122 -2.56 1.49 -18.95
N PHE A 123 -3.63 2.20 -19.33
CA PHE A 123 -4.20 2.17 -20.68
C PHE A 123 -3.85 3.43 -21.49
N GLU A 124 -3.09 4.36 -20.92
CA GLU A 124 -2.54 5.50 -21.65
C GLU A 124 -1.30 5.02 -22.44
N PRO A 125 -1.24 5.21 -23.77
CA PRO A 125 -0.15 4.76 -24.62
C PRO A 125 1.15 5.55 -24.43
#